data_AF-A0A820TSE2-F1
#
_entry.id   AF-A0A820TSE2-F1
#
_cell.length_a   1.000
_cell.length_b   1.000
_cell.length_c   1.000
_cell.angle_alpha   90.00
_cell.angle_beta   90.00
_cell.angle_gamma   90.00
#
_symmetry.space_group_name_H-M   'P 1'
#
loop_
_entity.id
_entity.type
_entity.pdbx_description
1 polymer ?
#
loop_
_entity_poly.entity_id
_entity_poly.type
_entity_poly.pdbx_seq_one_letter_code
_entity_poly.pdbx_strand_id
1 'polypeptide(L)'
;MIPRGNKPANEYSNPNLLLGVFPTLFPYGCGALEDSSRPVQINFREHVRYLLSYGDRRFEEHYSFIFVLFNILQRRTACFHAQLMTSRSYFQQSAQLLETLSSEDVATALLNISKASYSKVSDEKINTLMKHIKVVGGHVMGSAHSRSALRTKVHSLCFNLGLPSLFVTINPVDIHSPVALYFAGVDLDLNRVLPEVLCTSYERAQIIATHPVATAKFFNCLIKSILKCLVLGGVLGPTKAYFGTVESQGRRSLHLHLLIWLKHEYTPAQLKENIQNQDFRDNLLKYLEDVVKEDLDQFRGNTINIV
;
A
#
# COMPACT_ATOMS: atom_id res chain seq x y z
N MET A 1 -14.72 32.45 4.57
CA MET A 1 -16.11 32.17 5.00
C MET A 1 -16.50 30.80 4.45
N ILE A 2 -16.69 29.78 5.30
CA ILE A 2 -17.25 28.50 4.84
C ILE A 2 -18.72 28.75 4.49
N PRO A 3 -19.18 28.45 3.27
CA PRO A 3 -20.60 28.60 2.95
C PRO A 3 -21.43 27.70 3.86
N ARG A 4 -22.28 28.31 4.70
CA ARG A 4 -23.31 27.61 5.47
C ARG A 4 -24.58 27.62 4.63
N GLY A 5 -24.98 26.48 4.10
CA GLY A 5 -26.16 26.35 3.24
C GLY A 5 -26.54 24.90 2.99
N ASN A 6 -27.71 24.68 2.38
CA ASN A 6 -28.22 23.36 2.00
C ASN A 6 -27.62 22.82 0.68
N LYS A 7 -26.81 23.63 -0.02
CA LYS A 7 -26.12 23.23 -1.25
C LYS A 7 -24.71 22.72 -0.90
N PRO A 8 -24.36 21.47 -1.24
CA PRO A 8 -23.00 20.97 -1.07
C PRO A 8 -22.00 21.86 -1.82
N ALA A 9 -20.86 22.16 -1.18
CA ALA A 9 -19.78 22.88 -1.84
C ALA A 9 -19.11 21.98 -2.88
N ASN A 10 -18.79 22.53 -4.05
CA ASN A 10 -17.95 21.82 -5.01
C ASN A 10 -16.53 21.68 -4.43
N GLU A 11 -15.99 20.47 -4.47
CA GLU A 11 -14.61 20.16 -4.06
C GLU A 11 -13.61 20.48 -5.16
N TYR A 12 -14.00 20.35 -6.43
CA TYR A 12 -13.14 20.67 -7.57
C TYR A 12 -13.03 22.19 -7.72
N SER A 13 -11.81 22.66 -8.01
CA SER A 13 -11.53 24.07 -8.30
C SER A 13 -12.01 25.04 -7.20
N ASN A 14 -12.04 24.59 -5.94
CA ASN A 14 -12.45 25.39 -4.80
C ASN A 14 -11.29 25.55 -3.80
N PRO A 15 -10.37 26.51 -4.04
CA PRO A 15 -9.19 26.72 -3.20
C PRO A 15 -9.55 27.08 -1.74
N ASN A 16 -10.74 27.65 -1.53
CA ASN A 16 -11.19 28.08 -0.20
C ASN A 16 -11.76 26.94 0.65
N LEU A 17 -12.04 25.76 0.07
CA LEU A 17 -12.69 24.67 0.77
C LEU A 17 -11.84 24.19 1.95
N LEU A 18 -10.59 23.77 1.69
CA LEU A 18 -9.73 23.20 2.73
C LEU A 18 -9.24 24.24 3.74
N LEU A 19 -9.08 25.50 3.30
CA LEU A 19 -8.82 26.63 4.20
C LEU A 19 -9.95 26.80 5.21
N GLY A 20 -11.20 26.67 4.72
CA GLY A 20 -12.39 26.75 5.54
C GLY A 20 -12.57 25.54 6.46
N VAL A 21 -12.36 24.32 5.97
CA VAL A 21 -12.54 23.08 6.74
C VAL A 21 -11.52 22.96 7.87
N PHE A 22 -10.30 23.46 7.68
CA PHE A 22 -9.20 23.33 8.64
C PHE A 22 -8.66 24.71 9.09
N PRO A 23 -9.46 25.54 9.78
CA PRO A 23 -9.03 26.88 10.17
C PRO A 23 -7.85 26.85 11.17
N THR A 24 -7.70 25.77 11.94
CA THR A 24 -6.56 25.56 12.85
C THR A 24 -5.26 25.26 12.10
N LEU A 25 -5.33 24.67 10.91
CA LEU A 25 -4.18 24.41 10.04
C LEU A 25 -3.88 25.59 9.12
N PHE A 26 -4.90 26.40 8.80
CA PHE A 26 -4.80 27.58 7.95
C PHE A 26 -5.34 28.84 8.66
N PRO A 27 -4.68 29.31 9.75
CA PRO A 27 -5.23 30.36 10.62
C PRO A 27 -5.43 31.71 9.91
N TYR A 28 -4.67 31.98 8.86
CA TYR A 28 -4.75 33.22 8.08
C TYR A 28 -5.63 33.08 6.82
N GLY A 29 -6.23 31.91 6.58
CA GLY A 29 -7.02 31.66 5.38
C GLY A 29 -6.21 31.79 4.08
N CYS A 30 -4.91 31.49 4.12
CA CYS A 30 -4.00 31.57 2.98
C CYS A 30 -3.29 30.23 2.73
N GLY A 31 -2.61 30.10 1.59
CA GLY A 31 -1.89 28.88 1.23
C GLY A 31 -2.80 27.76 0.72
N ALA A 32 -3.91 28.13 0.07
CA ALA A 32 -4.86 27.19 -0.51
C ALA A 32 -4.19 26.15 -1.41
N LEU A 33 -4.73 24.92 -1.38
CA LEU A 33 -4.43 23.91 -2.38
C LEU A 33 -5.08 24.29 -3.71
N GLU A 34 -4.38 24.00 -4.82
CA GLU A 34 -4.86 24.28 -6.18
C GLU A 34 -5.23 25.75 -6.42
N ASP A 35 -4.54 26.66 -5.72
CA ASP A 35 -4.68 28.09 -5.91
C ASP A 35 -4.14 28.51 -7.29
N SER A 36 -5.06 28.89 -8.17
CA SER A 36 -4.76 29.32 -9.54
C SER A 36 -4.05 30.67 -9.64
N SER A 37 -4.02 31.45 -8.55
CA SER A 37 -3.29 32.72 -8.51
C SER A 37 -1.77 32.54 -8.36
N ARG A 38 -1.30 31.32 -8.04
CA ARG A 38 0.13 31.04 -7.87
C ARG A 38 0.87 31.15 -9.20
N PRO A 39 2.06 31.78 -9.24
CA PRO A 39 2.89 31.84 -10.45
C PRO A 39 3.30 30.45 -10.96
N VAL A 40 3.54 29.52 -10.04
CA VAL A 40 3.84 28.12 -10.34
C VAL A 40 2.68 27.25 -9.88
N GLN A 41 2.06 26.55 -10.81
CA GLN A 41 1.00 25.60 -10.51
C GLN A 41 1.57 24.39 -9.77
N ILE A 42 1.00 24.08 -8.61
CA ILE A 42 1.36 22.90 -7.82
C ILE A 42 0.14 21.98 -7.83
N ASN A 43 0.32 20.76 -8.33
CA ASN A 43 -0.78 19.79 -8.32
C ASN A 43 -1.15 19.40 -6.87
N PHE A 44 -2.39 18.95 -6.69
CA PHE A 44 -2.95 18.62 -5.38
C PHE A 44 -2.06 17.67 -4.56
N ARG A 45 -1.55 16.59 -5.18
CA ARG A 45 -0.76 15.57 -4.48
C ARG A 45 0.58 16.10 -3.98
N GLU A 46 1.28 16.89 -4.78
CA GLU A 46 2.56 17.49 -4.38
C GLU A 46 2.37 18.53 -3.28
N HIS A 47 1.31 19.33 -3.35
CA HIS A 47 1.03 20.28 -2.28
C HIS A 47 0.64 19.57 -0.98
N VAL A 48 -0.14 18.49 -1.03
CA VAL A 48 -0.41 17.63 0.15
C VAL A 48 0.89 17.06 0.73
N ARG A 49 1.81 16.55 -0.10
CA ARG A 49 3.12 16.05 0.37
C ARG A 49 3.91 17.13 1.10
N TYR A 50 3.89 18.36 0.59
CA TYR A 50 4.52 19.51 1.23
C TYR A 50 3.89 19.81 2.59
N LEU A 51 2.56 19.91 2.68
CA LEU A 51 1.86 20.19 3.95
C LEU A 51 2.12 19.10 4.99
N LEU A 52 2.08 17.83 4.59
CA LEU A 52 2.41 16.70 5.47
C LEU A 52 3.89 16.64 5.88
N SER A 53 4.76 17.45 5.25
CA SER A 53 6.17 17.58 5.60
C SER A 53 6.50 18.94 6.21
N TYR A 54 5.49 19.70 6.62
CA TYR A 54 5.68 21.03 7.21
C TYR A 54 6.45 20.93 8.53
N GLY A 55 7.32 21.91 8.80
CA GLY A 55 8.31 21.81 9.87
C GLY A 55 7.73 21.69 11.28
N ASP A 56 6.57 22.29 11.53
CA ASP A 56 5.86 22.22 12.82
C ASP A 56 4.96 20.98 12.96
N ARG A 57 4.92 20.11 11.95
CA ARG A 57 4.18 18.83 11.91
C ARG A 57 2.66 18.91 12.12
N ARG A 58 2.08 20.10 12.26
CA ARG A 58 0.65 20.31 12.56
C ARG A 58 -0.30 19.59 11.60
N PHE A 59 0.10 19.41 10.34
CA PHE A 59 -0.70 18.72 9.32
C PHE A 59 -0.65 17.20 9.44
N GLU A 60 0.49 16.61 9.82
CA GLU A 60 0.57 15.16 10.01
C GLU A 60 -0.12 14.72 11.29
N GLU A 61 -0.06 15.56 12.34
CA GLU A 61 -0.64 15.28 13.66
C GLU A 61 -2.16 15.55 13.71
N HIS A 62 -2.71 16.28 12.73
CA HIS A 62 -4.12 16.60 12.73
C HIS A 62 -4.99 15.35 12.50
N TYR A 63 -5.81 15.03 13.51
CA TYR A 63 -6.61 13.80 13.62
C TYR A 63 -7.44 13.43 12.38
N SER A 64 -7.88 14.38 11.56
CA SER A 64 -8.72 14.13 10.37
C SER A 64 -8.10 14.54 9.03
N PHE A 65 -6.99 15.28 9.01
CA PHE A 65 -6.51 15.95 7.80
C PHE A 65 -6.10 14.94 6.73
N ILE A 66 -5.27 13.96 7.11
CA ILE A 66 -4.80 12.88 6.23
C ILE A 66 -5.98 12.09 5.67
N PHE A 67 -6.98 11.77 6.50
CA PHE A 67 -8.14 10.97 6.08
C PHE A 67 -9.01 11.71 5.06
N VAL A 68 -9.29 13.01 5.29
CA VAL A 68 -10.04 13.84 4.35
C VAL A 68 -9.31 13.93 3.01
N LEU A 69 -8.01 14.21 3.02
CA LEU A 69 -7.21 14.29 1.79
C LEU A 69 -7.11 12.96 1.05
N PHE A 70 -6.93 11.86 1.78
CA PHE A 70 -6.90 10.52 1.18
C PHE A 70 -8.23 10.18 0.50
N ASN A 71 -9.34 10.52 1.14
CA ASN A 71 -10.67 10.32 0.60
C ASN A 71 -10.94 11.20 -0.63
N ILE A 72 -10.50 12.47 -0.62
CA ILE A 72 -10.48 13.34 -1.81
C ILE A 72 -9.71 12.68 -2.95
N LEU A 73 -8.48 12.21 -2.70
CA LEU A 73 -7.64 11.56 -3.72
C LEU A 73 -8.31 10.31 -4.32
N GLN A 74 -8.93 9.47 -3.50
CA GLN A 74 -9.65 8.29 -3.97
C GLN A 74 -10.88 8.65 -4.81
N ARG A 75 -11.71 9.61 -4.35
CA ARG A 75 -12.88 10.08 -5.11
C ARG A 75 -12.46 10.68 -6.44
N ARG A 76 -11.47 11.57 -6.46
CA ARG A 76 -10.97 12.20 -7.68
C ARG A 76 -10.46 11.16 -8.68
N THR A 77 -9.72 10.16 -8.20
CA THR A 77 -9.28 9.04 -9.04
C THR A 77 -10.48 8.27 -9.61
N ALA A 78 -11.46 7.92 -8.79
CA ALA A 78 -12.65 7.21 -9.24
C ALA A 78 -13.46 8.01 -10.27
N CYS A 79 -13.72 9.29 -9.98
CA CYS A 79 -14.45 10.20 -10.88
C CYS A 79 -13.72 10.40 -12.22
N PHE A 80 -12.40 10.61 -12.19
CA PHE A 80 -11.61 10.77 -13.41
C PHE A 80 -11.67 9.53 -14.30
N HIS A 81 -11.48 8.33 -13.73
CA HIS A 81 -11.56 7.09 -14.51
C HIS A 81 -12.99 6.76 -14.97
N ALA A 82 -14.01 7.13 -14.18
CA ALA A 82 -15.40 7.05 -14.62
C ALA A 82 -15.65 7.98 -15.80
N GLN A 83 -15.22 9.24 -15.73
CA GLN A 83 -15.33 10.21 -16.83
C GLN A 83 -14.63 9.71 -18.10
N LEU A 84 -13.41 9.18 -17.98
CA LEU A 84 -12.67 8.62 -19.12
C LEU A 84 -13.40 7.45 -19.78
N MET A 85 -14.11 6.65 -19.00
CA MET A 85 -14.93 5.55 -19.50
C MET A 85 -16.20 6.09 -20.17
N THR A 86 -16.93 6.98 -19.51
CA THR A 86 -18.21 7.50 -20.01
C THR A 86 -18.06 8.37 -21.26
N SER A 87 -16.87 8.95 -21.47
CA SER A 87 -16.55 9.73 -22.66
C SER A 87 -16.27 8.88 -23.92
N ARG A 88 -16.28 7.55 -23.82
CA ARG A 88 -16.03 6.66 -24.97
C ARG A 88 -17.31 6.37 -25.73
N SER A 89 -17.22 6.30 -27.06
CA SER A 89 -18.37 6.04 -27.94
C SER A 89 -19.10 4.74 -27.61
N TYR A 90 -18.37 3.67 -27.25
CA TYR A 90 -18.95 2.39 -26.86
C TYR A 90 -19.70 2.41 -25.53
N PHE A 91 -19.56 3.46 -24.71
CA PHE A 91 -20.25 3.55 -23.42
C PHE A 91 -21.76 3.74 -23.59
N GLN A 92 -22.24 4.29 -24.70
CA GLN A 92 -23.67 4.53 -24.91
C GLN A 92 -24.49 3.23 -24.82
N GLN A 93 -24.03 2.14 -25.44
CA GLN A 93 -24.68 0.83 -25.37
C GLN A 93 -24.73 0.31 -23.93
N SER A 94 -23.62 0.49 -23.21
CA SER A 94 -23.51 0.14 -21.80
C SER A 94 -24.47 0.96 -20.93
N ALA A 95 -24.60 2.26 -21.17
CA ALA A 95 -25.50 3.14 -20.43
C ALA A 95 -26.96 2.73 -20.62
N GLN A 96 -27.38 2.46 -21.86
CA GLN A 96 -28.73 1.97 -22.16
C GLN A 96 -29.03 0.65 -21.46
N LEU A 97 -28.07 -0.29 -21.45
CA LEU A 97 -28.24 -1.56 -20.74
C LEU A 97 -28.38 -1.35 -19.23
N LEU A 98 -27.55 -0.48 -18.65
CA LEU A 98 -27.56 -0.18 -17.21
C LEU A 98 -28.79 0.62 -16.76
N GLU A 99 -29.41 1.41 -17.63
CA GLU A 99 -30.67 2.11 -17.35
C GLU A 99 -31.82 1.13 -17.09
N THR A 100 -31.76 -0.07 -17.70
CA THR A 100 -32.75 -1.12 -17.47
C THR A 100 -32.51 -1.96 -16.21
N LEU A 101 -31.50 -1.61 -15.41
CA LEU A 101 -31.13 -2.34 -14.19
C LEU A 101 -32.02 -1.90 -13.03
N SER A 102 -32.69 -2.87 -12.38
CA SER A 102 -33.52 -2.61 -11.20
C SER A 102 -32.77 -2.82 -9.89
N SER A 103 -33.32 -2.29 -8.79
CA SER A 103 -32.82 -2.57 -7.43
C SER A 103 -32.87 -4.05 -7.09
N GLU A 104 -33.89 -4.75 -7.58
CA GLU A 104 -34.15 -6.17 -7.39
C GLU A 104 -33.07 -7.01 -8.09
N ASP A 105 -32.64 -6.62 -9.29
CA ASP A 105 -31.55 -7.27 -10.02
C ASP A 105 -30.24 -7.21 -9.21
N VAL A 106 -29.93 -6.02 -8.66
CA VAL A 106 -28.72 -5.82 -7.84
C VAL A 106 -28.80 -6.62 -6.53
N ALA A 107 -29.95 -6.59 -5.84
CA ALA A 107 -30.16 -7.34 -4.61
C ALA A 107 -30.01 -8.85 -4.85
N THR A 108 -30.59 -9.35 -5.94
CA THR A 108 -30.48 -10.76 -6.35
C THR A 108 -29.03 -11.14 -6.66
N ALA A 109 -28.30 -10.28 -7.38
CA ALA A 109 -26.88 -10.49 -7.65
C ALA A 109 -26.05 -10.54 -6.36
N LEU A 110 -26.29 -9.64 -5.41
CA LEU A 110 -25.60 -9.63 -4.11
C LEU A 110 -25.88 -10.91 -3.30
N LEU A 111 -27.13 -11.38 -3.29
CA LEU A 111 -27.51 -12.63 -2.62
C LEU A 111 -26.86 -13.85 -3.26
N ASN A 112 -26.71 -13.87 -4.59
CA ASN A 112 -26.04 -14.97 -5.29
C ASN A 112 -24.53 -14.98 -5.00
N ILE A 113 -23.89 -13.81 -4.99
CA ILE A 113 -22.47 -13.66 -4.65
C ILE A 113 -22.20 -14.12 -3.20
N SER A 114 -23.06 -13.74 -2.25
CA SER A 114 -22.86 -14.08 -0.83
C SER A 114 -23.05 -15.58 -0.54
N LYS A 115 -23.92 -16.26 -1.30
CA LYS A 115 -24.17 -17.70 -1.14
C LYS A 115 -23.11 -18.59 -1.81
N ALA A 116 -22.08 -18.02 -2.46
CA ALA A 116 -21.07 -18.74 -3.24
C ALA A 116 -21.65 -19.73 -4.28
N SER A 117 -22.93 -19.58 -4.63
CA SER A 117 -23.56 -20.33 -5.69
C SER A 117 -23.00 -19.78 -6.99
N TYR A 118 -22.07 -20.52 -7.60
CA TYR A 118 -21.66 -20.30 -8.98
C TYR A 118 -22.83 -20.65 -9.92
N SER A 119 -23.93 -19.91 -9.84
CA SER A 119 -25.00 -20.02 -10.80
C SER A 119 -24.51 -19.43 -12.13
N LYS A 120 -24.46 -20.28 -13.16
CA LYS A 120 -23.98 -19.96 -14.52
C LYS A 120 -24.87 -18.95 -15.27
N VAL A 121 -25.98 -18.52 -14.69
CA VAL A 121 -26.89 -17.55 -15.32
C VAL A 121 -26.28 -16.16 -15.21
N SER A 122 -25.43 -15.87 -16.19
CA SER A 122 -24.80 -14.58 -16.41
C SER A 122 -25.86 -13.55 -16.79
N ASP A 123 -26.31 -12.75 -15.81
CA ASP A 123 -27.05 -11.51 -16.11
C ASP A 123 -26.09 -10.54 -16.82
N GLU A 124 -26.39 -10.23 -18.08
CA GLU A 124 -25.58 -9.34 -18.91
C GLU A 124 -25.49 -7.92 -18.35
N LYS A 125 -26.57 -7.42 -17.73
CA LYS A 125 -26.62 -6.08 -17.12
C LYS A 125 -25.69 -6.02 -15.92
N ILE A 126 -25.79 -7.01 -15.03
CA ILE A 126 -24.93 -7.12 -13.84
C ILE A 126 -23.46 -7.30 -14.25
N ASN A 127 -23.18 -8.14 -15.24
CA ASN A 127 -21.81 -8.34 -15.73
C ASN A 127 -21.24 -7.07 -16.37
N THR A 128 -22.05 -6.30 -17.08
CA THR A 128 -21.65 -5.01 -17.64
C THR A 128 -21.39 -3.99 -16.53
N LEU A 129 -22.24 -3.92 -15.50
CA LEU A 129 -22.01 -3.10 -14.31
C LEU A 129 -20.69 -3.46 -13.63
N MET A 130 -20.47 -4.75 -13.35
CA MET A 130 -19.26 -5.24 -12.68
C MET A 130 -18.00 -4.98 -13.51
N LYS A 131 -18.08 -5.06 -14.85
CA LYS A 131 -16.97 -4.67 -15.73
C LYS A 131 -16.62 -3.19 -15.54
N HIS A 132 -17.59 -2.28 -15.49
CA HIS A 132 -17.32 -0.86 -15.26
C HIS A 132 -16.76 -0.59 -13.85
N ILE A 133 -17.34 -1.20 -12.81
CA ILE A 133 -16.82 -1.10 -11.45
C ILE A 133 -15.38 -1.60 -11.39
N LYS A 134 -15.06 -2.70 -12.08
CA LYS A 134 -13.69 -3.23 -12.16
C LYS A 134 -12.72 -2.28 -12.85
N VAL A 135 -13.12 -1.64 -13.95
CA VAL A 135 -12.28 -0.67 -14.68
C VAL A 135 -11.96 0.53 -13.81
N VAL A 136 -12.97 1.15 -13.18
CA VAL A 136 -12.75 2.30 -12.30
C VAL A 136 -11.98 1.87 -11.05
N GLY A 137 -12.46 0.83 -10.39
CA GLY A 137 -11.88 0.30 -9.16
C GLY A 137 -10.42 -0.11 -9.33
N GLY A 138 -10.03 -0.63 -10.49
CA GLY A 138 -8.64 -1.04 -10.79
C GLY A 138 -7.60 0.07 -10.59
N HIS A 139 -8.03 1.34 -10.69
CA HIS A 139 -7.17 2.52 -10.50
C HIS A 139 -7.26 3.13 -9.10
N VAL A 140 -8.26 2.75 -8.30
CA VAL A 140 -8.42 3.25 -6.93
C VAL A 140 -7.51 2.45 -5.99
N MET A 141 -6.57 3.14 -5.37
CA MET A 141 -5.62 2.55 -4.41
C MET A 141 -6.36 1.81 -3.28
N GLY A 142 -5.96 0.56 -3.05
CA GLY A 142 -6.51 -0.28 -1.96
C GLY A 142 -7.84 -0.95 -2.29
N SER A 143 -8.36 -0.82 -3.52
CA SER A 143 -9.57 -1.53 -3.91
C SER A 143 -9.30 -3.03 -4.17
N ALA A 144 -10.35 -3.85 -4.14
CA ALA A 144 -10.25 -5.26 -4.52
C ALA A 144 -9.77 -5.46 -5.96
N HIS A 145 -10.14 -4.53 -6.85
CA HIS A 145 -9.76 -4.57 -8.26
C HIS A 145 -8.30 -4.15 -8.47
N SER A 146 -7.79 -3.17 -7.71
CA SER A 146 -6.37 -2.80 -7.77
C SER A 146 -5.48 -3.95 -7.27
N ARG A 147 -5.90 -4.66 -6.20
CA ARG A 147 -5.23 -5.88 -5.72
C ARG A 147 -5.26 -7.00 -6.78
N SER A 148 -6.40 -7.19 -7.43
CA SER A 148 -6.52 -8.18 -8.52
C SER A 148 -5.58 -7.86 -9.69
N ALA A 149 -5.41 -6.59 -10.03
CA ALA A 149 -4.46 -6.16 -11.07
C ALA A 149 -2.99 -6.43 -10.67
N LEU A 150 -2.61 -6.26 -9.41
CA LEU A 150 -1.29 -6.65 -8.90
C LEU A 150 -1.07 -8.16 -9.02
N ARG A 151 -2.07 -8.97 -8.67
CA ARG A 151 -2.01 -10.43 -8.83
C ARG A 151 -1.80 -10.83 -10.30
N THR A 152 -2.44 -10.16 -11.25
CA THR A 152 -2.19 -10.39 -12.68
C THR A 152 -0.73 -10.13 -13.07
N LYS A 153 -0.08 -9.08 -12.52
CA LYS A 153 1.34 -8.82 -12.75
C LYS A 153 2.25 -9.92 -12.18
N VAL A 154 1.90 -10.45 -11.00
CA VAL A 154 2.61 -11.59 -10.43
C VAL A 154 2.48 -12.82 -11.34
N HIS A 155 1.28 -13.14 -11.81
CA HIS A 155 1.08 -14.26 -12.75
C HIS A 155 1.86 -14.07 -14.06
N SER A 156 1.92 -12.85 -14.60
CA SER A 156 2.69 -12.61 -15.82
C SER A 156 4.19 -12.78 -15.59
N LEU A 157 4.72 -12.39 -14.43
CA LEU A 157 6.11 -12.70 -14.06
C LEU A 157 6.33 -14.21 -13.92
N CYS A 158 5.42 -14.92 -13.25
CA CYS A 158 5.52 -16.37 -13.12
C CYS A 158 5.51 -17.09 -14.48
N PHE A 159 4.66 -16.64 -15.41
CA PHE A 159 4.59 -17.20 -16.75
C PHE A 159 5.89 -16.99 -17.54
N ASN A 160 6.50 -15.80 -17.44
CA ASN A 160 7.69 -15.46 -18.22
C ASN A 160 9.02 -15.91 -17.57
N LEU A 161 9.07 -16.00 -16.24
CA LEU A 161 10.30 -16.22 -15.48
C LEU A 161 10.31 -17.52 -14.69
N GLY A 162 9.22 -18.28 -14.68
CA GLY A 162 9.01 -19.40 -13.77
C GLY A 162 8.60 -18.94 -12.38
N LEU A 163 8.57 -19.86 -11.41
CA LEU A 163 8.22 -19.51 -10.02
C LEU A 163 9.31 -18.63 -9.39
N PRO A 164 8.95 -17.71 -8.47
CA PRO A 164 9.93 -16.94 -7.73
C PRO A 164 10.82 -17.86 -6.89
N SER A 165 12.10 -17.54 -6.81
CA SER A 165 13.10 -18.29 -6.04
C SER A 165 12.93 -18.06 -4.53
N LEU A 166 12.53 -16.84 -4.14
CA LEU A 166 12.34 -16.45 -2.74
C LEU A 166 11.02 -15.72 -2.52
N PHE A 167 10.35 -16.04 -1.41
CA PHE A 167 9.26 -15.26 -0.83
C PHE A 167 9.76 -14.61 0.47
N VAL A 168 9.85 -13.28 0.50
CA VAL A 168 10.41 -12.53 1.62
C VAL A 168 9.34 -11.61 2.19
N THR A 169 9.18 -11.64 3.52
CA THR A 169 8.37 -10.65 4.25
C THR A 169 9.28 -9.77 5.07
N ILE A 170 9.28 -8.46 4.79
CA ILE A 170 9.99 -7.47 5.60
C ILE A 170 8.95 -6.80 6.49
N ASN A 171 9.04 -7.04 7.80
CA ASN A 171 8.12 -6.51 8.79
C ASN A 171 8.85 -5.66 9.84
N PRO A 172 9.16 -4.38 9.55
CA PRO A 172 9.84 -3.52 10.50
C PRO A 172 8.96 -3.24 11.73
N VAL A 173 9.57 -3.29 12.92
CA VAL A 173 8.89 -2.89 14.16
C VAL A 173 9.24 -1.44 14.47
N ASP A 174 8.38 -0.54 14.02
CA ASP A 174 8.50 0.91 14.19
C ASP A 174 8.57 1.35 15.67
N ILE A 175 7.73 0.79 16.54
CA ILE A 175 7.68 1.11 17.99
C ILE A 175 9.03 0.87 18.70
N HIS A 176 9.85 -0.06 18.20
CA HIS A 176 11.16 -0.39 18.79
C HIS A 176 12.32 0.15 17.97
N SER A 177 12.06 0.95 16.94
CA SER A 177 13.11 1.50 16.08
C SER A 177 13.53 2.91 16.53
N PRO A 178 14.78 3.11 16.97
CA PRO A 178 15.31 4.46 17.24
C PRO A 178 15.26 5.36 16.01
N VAL A 179 15.42 4.78 14.82
CA VAL A 179 15.31 5.51 13.55
C VAL A 179 13.89 6.03 13.37
N ALA A 180 12.86 5.21 13.62
CA ALA A 180 11.46 5.67 13.52
C ALA A 180 11.16 6.81 14.50
N LEU A 181 11.66 6.75 15.74
CA LEU A 181 11.54 7.83 16.72
C LEU A 181 12.26 9.10 16.26
N TYR A 182 13.46 8.98 15.68
CA TYR A 182 14.18 10.11 15.09
C TYR A 182 13.36 10.77 13.97
N PHE A 183 12.75 9.99 13.07
CA PHE A 183 11.83 10.53 12.06
C PHE A 183 10.62 11.26 12.69
N ALA A 184 10.14 10.79 13.86
CA ALA A 184 9.06 11.42 14.62
C ALA A 184 9.50 12.70 15.35
N GLY A 185 10.80 13.03 15.35
CA GLY A 185 11.34 14.24 15.96
C GLY A 185 11.82 14.08 17.41
N VAL A 186 11.96 12.84 17.88
CA VAL A 186 12.64 12.58 19.16
C VAL A 186 14.12 12.92 19.00
N ASP A 187 14.66 13.74 19.90
CA ASP A 187 16.07 14.12 19.91
C ASP A 187 16.92 12.90 20.31
N LEU A 188 17.56 12.29 19.32
CA LEU A 188 18.34 11.06 19.46
C LEU A 188 19.64 11.19 18.68
N ASP A 189 20.77 10.92 19.35
CA ASP A 189 22.03 10.64 18.66
C ASP A 189 22.00 9.20 18.11
N LEU A 190 21.75 9.08 16.81
CA LEU A 190 21.68 7.78 16.13
C LEU A 190 23.03 7.02 16.15
N ASN A 191 24.16 7.69 16.42
CA ASN A 191 25.45 7.02 16.57
C ASN A 191 25.67 6.43 17.96
N ARG A 192 24.88 6.87 18.95
CA ARG A 192 25.01 6.49 20.36
C ARG A 192 23.64 6.30 21.01
N VAL A 193 22.86 5.38 20.46
CA VAL A 193 21.56 5.01 21.04
C VAL A 193 21.79 4.17 22.30
N LEU A 194 21.62 4.79 23.46
CA LEU A 194 21.66 4.11 24.76
C LEU A 194 20.22 3.66 25.15
N PRO A 195 20.01 2.43 25.64
CA PRO A 195 18.69 1.95 26.04
C PRO A 195 18.00 2.85 27.06
N GLU A 196 18.76 3.50 27.94
CA GLU A 196 18.26 4.39 28.99
C GLU A 196 17.69 5.71 28.45
N VAL A 197 18.07 6.10 27.23
CA VAL A 197 17.58 7.31 26.55
C VAL A 197 16.23 7.05 25.85
N LEU A 198 15.91 5.77 25.60
CA LEU A 198 14.64 5.41 24.98
C LEU A 198 13.53 5.41 26.04
N CYS A 199 12.48 6.18 25.77
CA CYS A 199 11.25 6.15 26.55
C CYS A 199 10.61 4.75 26.56
N THR A 200 9.65 4.52 27.45
CA THR A 200 9.00 3.21 27.62
C THR A 200 8.33 2.73 26.32
N SER A 201 8.07 1.42 26.20
CA SER A 201 7.37 0.86 25.04
C SER A 201 6.01 1.51 24.77
N TYR A 202 5.31 1.93 25.83
CA TYR A 202 4.03 2.61 25.73
C TYR A 202 4.18 4.03 25.16
N GLU A 203 5.13 4.81 25.69
CA GLU A 203 5.40 6.17 25.20
C GLU A 203 5.87 6.16 23.74
N ARG A 204 6.74 5.21 23.36
CA ARG A 204 7.14 5.03 21.95
C ARG A 204 5.95 4.72 21.06
N ALA A 205 5.02 3.87 21.50
CA ALA A 205 3.82 3.56 20.73
C ALA A 205 2.92 4.79 20.55
N GLN A 206 2.80 5.64 21.57
CA GLN A 206 2.07 6.90 21.47
C GLN A 206 2.74 7.86 20.47
N ILE A 207 4.07 8.01 20.51
CA ILE A 207 4.83 8.83 19.56
C ILE A 207 4.59 8.33 18.13
N ILE A 208 4.81 7.04 17.87
CA ILE A 208 4.63 6.47 16.52
C ILE A 208 3.21 6.64 16.00
N ALA A 209 2.19 6.51 16.87
CA ALA A 209 0.79 6.70 16.50
C ALA A 209 0.46 8.16 16.15
N THR A 210 1.07 9.13 16.84
CA THR A 210 0.85 10.58 16.61
C THR A 210 1.57 11.08 15.35
N HIS A 211 2.62 10.40 14.90
CA HIS A 211 3.43 10.81 13.74
C HIS A 211 3.37 9.82 12.56
N PRO A 212 2.20 9.66 11.90
CA PRO A 212 2.03 8.68 10.83
C PRO A 212 2.88 8.98 9.58
N VAL A 213 3.20 10.25 9.29
CA VAL A 213 4.02 10.60 8.12
C VAL A 213 5.50 10.30 8.41
N ALA A 214 5.96 10.56 9.63
CA ALA A 214 7.27 10.09 10.09
C ALA A 214 7.44 8.57 9.94
N THR A 215 6.47 7.80 10.42
CA THR A 215 6.47 6.33 10.33
C THR A 215 6.49 5.85 8.88
N ALA A 216 5.72 6.50 7.99
CA ALA A 216 5.75 6.21 6.56
C ALA A 216 7.10 6.56 5.90
N LYS A 217 7.74 7.67 6.31
CA LYS A 217 9.08 8.06 5.83
C LYS A 217 10.15 7.07 6.28
N PHE A 218 10.13 6.65 7.55
CA PHE A 218 10.97 5.59 8.09
C PHE A 218 10.82 4.31 7.28
N PHE A 219 9.59 3.81 7.12
CA PHE A 219 9.31 2.59 6.37
C PHE A 219 9.84 2.69 4.93
N ASN A 220 9.53 3.78 4.23
CA ASN A 220 10.00 3.99 2.86
C ASN A 220 11.53 4.08 2.77
N CYS A 221 12.19 4.73 3.74
CA CYS A 221 13.65 4.79 3.79
C CYS A 221 14.26 3.39 3.98
N LEU A 222 13.78 2.66 4.97
CA LEU A 222 14.24 1.31 5.29
C LEU A 222 14.03 0.35 4.10
N ILE A 223 12.84 0.32 3.52
CA ILE A 223 12.53 -0.54 2.37
C ILE A 223 13.40 -0.19 1.17
N LYS A 224 13.60 1.09 0.85
CA LYS A 224 14.50 1.49 -0.25
C LYS A 224 15.93 1.03 -0.01
N SER A 225 16.41 1.14 1.23
CA SER A 225 17.74 0.66 1.60
C SER A 225 17.86 -0.86 1.48
N ILE A 226 16.85 -1.62 1.94
CA ILE A 226 16.85 -3.08 1.80
C ILE A 226 16.79 -3.50 0.33
N LEU A 227 15.90 -2.91 -0.48
CA LEU A 227 15.84 -3.21 -1.91
C LEU A 227 17.17 -2.90 -2.60
N LYS A 228 17.80 -1.76 -2.28
CA LYS A 228 19.08 -1.37 -2.88
C LYS A 228 20.22 -2.30 -2.46
N CYS A 229 20.38 -2.55 -1.17
CA CYS A 229 21.55 -3.26 -0.64
C CYS A 229 21.39 -4.78 -0.70
N LEU A 230 20.22 -5.31 -0.34
CA LEU A 230 19.99 -6.74 -0.20
C LEU A 230 19.58 -7.37 -1.53
N VAL A 231 18.57 -6.79 -2.21
CA VAL A 231 17.98 -7.37 -3.42
C VAL A 231 18.81 -7.01 -4.65
N LEU A 232 19.02 -5.71 -4.89
CA LEU A 232 19.78 -5.23 -6.05
C LEU A 232 21.29 -5.33 -5.84
N GLY A 233 21.77 -5.26 -4.60
CA GLY A 233 23.18 -5.48 -4.25
C GLY A 233 23.60 -6.95 -4.30
N GLY A 234 22.66 -7.88 -4.52
CA GLY A 234 22.98 -9.29 -4.78
C GLY A 234 23.34 -10.11 -3.55
N VAL A 235 23.04 -9.62 -2.33
CA VAL A 235 23.30 -10.35 -1.07
C VAL A 235 22.54 -11.68 -1.05
N LEU A 236 21.32 -11.73 -1.60
CA LEU A 236 20.53 -12.95 -1.74
C LEU A 236 20.88 -13.78 -2.99
N GLY A 237 21.93 -13.39 -3.72
CA GLY A 237 22.29 -13.90 -5.04
C GLY A 237 21.90 -12.93 -6.17
N PRO A 238 22.38 -13.16 -7.41
CA PRO A 238 22.12 -12.25 -8.52
C PRO A 238 20.63 -12.19 -8.86
N THR A 239 19.99 -11.03 -8.67
CA THR A 239 18.56 -10.85 -8.90
C THR A 239 18.25 -10.70 -10.41
N LYS A 240 17.36 -11.53 -10.93
CA LYS A 240 16.79 -11.42 -12.29
C LYS A 240 15.58 -10.48 -12.31
N ALA A 241 14.70 -10.57 -11.32
CA ALA A 241 13.54 -9.70 -11.15
C ALA A 241 13.06 -9.72 -9.70
N TYR A 242 12.31 -8.69 -9.29
CA TYR A 242 11.56 -8.71 -8.04
C TYR A 242 10.22 -8.00 -8.19
N PHE A 243 9.25 -8.38 -7.35
CA PHE A 243 7.94 -7.73 -7.27
C PHE A 243 7.55 -7.57 -5.80
N GLY A 244 7.13 -6.37 -5.40
CA GLY A 244 6.80 -6.06 -4.01
C GLY A 244 5.43 -5.43 -3.83
N THR A 245 4.74 -5.80 -2.76
CA THR A 245 3.46 -5.21 -2.33
C THR A 245 3.53 -4.79 -0.87
N VAL A 246 3.10 -3.56 -0.59
CA VAL A 246 3.02 -3.03 0.78
C VAL A 246 1.62 -3.29 1.33
N GLU A 247 1.57 -3.84 2.53
CA GLU A 247 0.33 -4.13 3.24
C GLU A 247 0.41 -3.61 4.68
N SER A 248 -0.75 -3.31 5.28
CA SER A 248 -0.84 -2.99 6.70
C SER A 248 -0.89 -4.28 7.52
N GLN A 249 -0.02 -4.42 8.51
CA GLN A 249 -0.04 -5.54 9.44
C GLN A 249 -1.22 -5.41 10.43
N GLY A 250 -1.55 -6.47 11.16
CA GLY A 250 -2.56 -6.43 12.23
C GLY A 250 -2.31 -5.39 13.33
N ARG A 251 -1.06 -4.94 13.49
CA ARG A 251 -0.65 -3.83 14.39
C ARG A 251 -0.70 -2.46 13.74
N ARG A 252 -1.23 -2.36 12.51
CA ARG A 252 -1.37 -1.15 11.68
C ARG A 252 -0.07 -0.55 11.12
N SER A 253 1.09 -1.11 11.47
CA SER A 253 2.38 -0.82 10.82
C SER A 253 2.41 -1.35 9.39
N LEU A 254 3.29 -0.79 8.54
CA LEU A 254 3.49 -1.26 7.17
C LEU A 254 4.48 -2.42 7.13
N HIS A 255 4.21 -3.41 6.30
CA HIS A 255 5.17 -4.46 5.93
C HIS A 255 5.17 -4.66 4.42
N LEU A 256 6.24 -5.27 3.92
CA LEU A 256 6.44 -5.52 2.50
C LEU A 256 6.51 -7.03 2.25
N HIS A 257 5.66 -7.53 1.35
CA HIS A 257 5.85 -8.83 0.75
C HIS A 257 6.63 -8.69 -0.55
N LEU A 258 7.64 -9.53 -0.74
CA LEU A 258 8.52 -9.56 -1.91
C LEU A 258 8.56 -10.96 -2.52
N LEU A 259 8.41 -10.99 -3.84
CA LEU A 259 8.77 -12.12 -4.69
C LEU A 259 10.07 -11.77 -5.39
N ILE A 260 11.07 -12.65 -5.30
CA ILE A 260 12.39 -12.44 -5.90
C ILE A 260 12.70 -13.62 -6.81
N TRP A 261 13.04 -13.33 -8.06
CA TRP A 261 13.58 -14.29 -9.03
C TRP A 261 15.08 -14.11 -9.06
N LEU A 262 15.82 -15.11 -8.59
CA LEU A 262 17.26 -15.16 -8.70
C LEU A 262 17.66 -15.68 -10.08
N LYS A 263 18.86 -15.31 -10.53
CA LYS A 263 19.48 -15.86 -11.73
C LYS A 263 20.09 -17.21 -11.36
N HIS A 264 19.31 -18.27 -11.54
CA HIS A 264 19.81 -19.65 -11.49
C HIS A 264 19.48 -20.38 -12.79
N GLU A 265 20.31 -21.36 -13.13
CA GLU A 265 20.24 -22.08 -14.41
C GLU A 265 19.27 -23.27 -14.36
N TYR A 266 18.86 -23.68 -13.17
CA TYR A 266 18.02 -24.87 -12.99
C TYR A 266 16.53 -24.54 -13.00
N THR A 267 15.79 -25.15 -13.94
CA THR A 267 14.33 -25.27 -13.90
C THR A 267 13.90 -26.33 -12.87
N PRO A 268 12.63 -26.35 -12.40
CA PRO A 268 12.14 -27.42 -11.53
C PRO A 268 12.33 -28.83 -12.09
N ALA A 269 12.24 -29.00 -13.41
CA ALA A 269 12.49 -30.28 -14.08
C ALA A 269 13.97 -30.67 -13.99
N GLN A 270 14.88 -29.73 -14.25
CA GLN A 270 16.32 -29.96 -14.10
C GLN A 270 16.71 -30.20 -12.64
N LEU A 271 16.10 -29.51 -11.68
CA LEU A 271 16.32 -29.80 -10.25
C LEU A 271 15.91 -31.24 -9.93
N LYS A 272 14.74 -31.69 -10.41
CA LYS A 272 14.25 -33.06 -10.22
C LYS A 272 15.16 -34.11 -10.87
N GLU A 273 15.74 -33.82 -12.02
CA GLU A 273 16.68 -34.70 -12.71
C GLU A 273 18.03 -34.75 -11.97
N ASN A 274 18.58 -33.59 -11.62
CA ASN A 274 19.87 -33.49 -10.94
C ASN A 274 19.84 -34.06 -9.52
N ILE A 275 18.67 -34.09 -8.86
CA ILE A 275 18.54 -34.69 -7.52
C ILE A 275 18.85 -36.20 -7.52
N GLN A 276 18.91 -36.87 -8.67
CA GLN A 276 19.35 -38.27 -8.75
C GLN A 276 20.87 -38.40 -8.53
N ASN A 277 21.64 -37.36 -8.85
CA ASN A 277 23.08 -37.31 -8.62
C ASN A 277 23.38 -37.03 -7.12
N GLN A 278 24.21 -37.88 -6.52
CA GLN A 278 24.55 -37.78 -5.09
C GLN A 278 25.32 -36.49 -4.75
N ASP A 279 26.36 -36.15 -5.53
CA ASP A 279 27.14 -34.94 -5.31
C ASP A 279 26.28 -33.68 -5.40
N PHE A 280 25.32 -33.66 -6.31
CA PHE A 280 24.37 -32.54 -6.41
C PHE A 280 23.49 -32.44 -5.16
N ARG A 281 22.95 -33.56 -4.66
CA ARG A 281 22.14 -33.56 -3.43
C ARG A 281 22.94 -33.07 -2.24
N ASP A 282 24.16 -33.55 -2.07
CA ASP A 282 25.00 -33.21 -0.92
C ASP A 282 25.37 -31.72 -0.93
N ASN A 283 25.66 -31.16 -2.11
CA ASN A 283 25.89 -29.72 -2.27
C ASN A 283 24.62 -28.89 -2.08
N LEU A 284 23.45 -29.37 -2.55
CA LEU A 284 22.18 -28.69 -2.35
C LEU A 284 21.81 -28.66 -0.86
N LEU A 285 22.00 -29.76 -0.13
CA LEU A 285 21.79 -29.82 1.32
C LEU A 285 22.71 -28.83 2.03
N LYS A 286 24.00 -28.82 1.71
CA LYS A 286 24.96 -27.87 2.30
C LYS A 286 24.57 -26.41 2.05
N TYR A 287 24.08 -26.10 0.84
CA TYR A 287 23.55 -24.77 0.52
C TYR A 287 22.31 -24.44 1.35
N LEU A 288 21.35 -25.37 1.45
CA LEU A 288 20.13 -25.16 2.23
C LEU A 288 20.45 -24.99 3.73
N GLU A 289 21.38 -25.76 4.28
CA GLU A 289 21.84 -25.64 5.68
C GLU A 289 22.57 -24.31 5.94
N ASP A 290 23.27 -23.77 4.95
CA ASP A 290 23.91 -22.45 5.08
C ASP A 290 22.90 -21.29 4.99
N VAL A 291 21.86 -21.41 4.16
CA VAL A 291 20.89 -20.32 3.93
C VAL A 291 19.69 -20.37 4.88
N VAL A 292 19.21 -21.56 5.23
CA VAL A 292 18.10 -21.76 6.16
C VAL A 292 18.64 -21.74 7.58
N LYS A 293 18.67 -20.54 8.17
CA LYS A 293 18.97 -20.35 9.59
C LYS A 293 17.69 -20.02 10.33
N GLU A 294 17.45 -20.74 11.41
CA GLU A 294 16.42 -20.42 12.38
C GLU A 294 17.11 -20.04 13.69
N ASP A 295 16.94 -18.80 14.13
CA ASP A 295 17.41 -18.34 15.43
C ASP A 295 16.22 -18.29 16.39
N LEU A 296 15.99 -19.43 17.06
CA LEU A 296 15.05 -19.55 18.18
C LEU A 296 15.77 -19.57 19.53
N ASP A 297 17.09 -19.34 19.57
CA ASP A 297 17.87 -19.61 20.78
C ASP A 297 17.43 -18.72 21.95
N GLN A 298 16.88 -17.54 21.68
CA GLN A 298 16.27 -16.66 22.68
C GLN A 298 14.94 -17.18 23.26
N PHE A 299 14.29 -18.15 22.63
CA PHE A 299 13.01 -18.74 23.07
C PHE A 299 13.16 -20.13 23.70
N ARG A 300 14.34 -20.78 23.60
CA ARG A 300 14.57 -22.12 24.15
C ARG A 300 14.54 -22.21 25.69
N GLY A 301 14.62 -21.07 26.40
CA GLY A 301 14.59 -21.00 27.87
C GLY A 301 13.28 -20.52 28.49
N ASN A 302 12.34 -19.99 27.71
CA ASN A 302 11.08 -19.46 28.22
C ASN A 302 9.93 -20.38 27.78
N THR A 303 9.58 -21.34 28.65
CA THR A 303 8.33 -22.09 28.54
C THR A 303 7.18 -21.09 28.61
N ILE A 304 6.65 -20.67 27.46
CA ILE A 304 5.40 -19.94 27.39
C ILE A 304 4.31 -20.96 27.72
N ASN A 305 3.91 -21.03 28.99
CA ASN A 305 2.67 -21.69 29.37
C ASN A 305 1.53 -20.91 28.72
N ILE A 306 1.02 -21.44 27.62
CA ILE A 306 -0.22 -20.98 27.00
C ILE A 306 -1.35 -21.40 27.96
N VAL A 307 -1.95 -20.41 28.63
CA VAL A 307 -3.27 -20.53 29.26
C VAL A 307 -4.31 -20.02 28.28
#